data_AF-A0AAD5BSA5-F1
#
_entry.id   AF-A0AAD5BSA5-F1
#
_cell.length_a   1.000
_cell.length_b   1.000
_cell.length_c   1.000
_cell.angle_alpha   90.00
_cell.angle_beta   90.00
_cell.angle_gamma   90.00
#
_symmetry.space_group_name_H-M   'P 1'
#
loop_
_entity.id
_entity.type
_entity.pdbx_description
1 polymer ?
#
loop_
_entity_poly.entity_id
_entity_poly.type
_entity_poly.pdbx_seq_one_letter_code
_entity_poly.pdbx_strand_id
1 'polypeptide(L)'
;MFNIAVMLYHLHEYEKCFSILENLYQSIEPIDERVAHHVCLLLLDVSLVCHHASRAADVISYFERVGGNNLVSQGDSGNVPPQQLTNLVTKSISAPSNVMLSSDPINSDQIVSTNGPESPLSWLKVHLYKVWILILTRNLKAAKREVKMAMNIARGKDYSLALFLKSQLEYARNNHRKAIKLLMASVSQTETGTSALYYNNLGCIYYQLGKYQTSAVFFSKALGNCSPQRKEKPMKLLSYSQDKSVLFAYNCGLLYLASGKPVLAVRCFQQAGSVFFKRPLLWLRIAECCIMFSEKKSDIDVKIVGRGKWRQLVIEYWNSRNMVQLDPNLSLMFSKSCLLNALHLLDCPYENLNLQPNSNTYGSDQLGAGLGQVTSNGEAKETKVGNSSGNPNPLLQSSVNEYEGLCGKENQKILQAVLADLAYVYLELGNAVKALAAAKCLLRLPECSRVYAFLGNIYAAEAYCLLNQPKLASEHLSSFISGQNSSNTDLPYTQEDCNIWQTRKTVDLDEPNSNNAPMLDQALPQGGSDSWFLKPEEARGVLLADMAAISAAEGDMERAYEAVTLALSLLPNNPEAVLTATYIDLVRGNTQGAVLRLKQCSRVRFLPFLPGTLAEKL
;
A
#
# COMPACT_ATOMS: atom_id res chain seq x y z
N MET A 1 3.87 -27.80 -22.42
CA MET A 1 4.12 -26.90 -21.27
C MET A 1 3.91 -25.44 -21.62
N PHE A 2 4.57 -24.88 -22.66
CA PHE A 2 4.39 -23.46 -23.03
C PHE A 2 2.92 -23.04 -23.24
N ASN A 3 2.12 -23.81 -23.98
CA ASN A 3 0.69 -23.52 -24.15
C ASN A 3 -0.10 -23.51 -22.82
N ILE A 4 0.32 -24.31 -21.83
CA ILE A 4 -0.29 -24.31 -20.48
C ILE A 4 0.04 -22.99 -19.78
N ALA A 5 1.28 -22.52 -19.87
CA ALA A 5 1.67 -21.22 -19.34
C ALA A 5 0.86 -20.08 -20.00
N VAL A 6 0.69 -20.10 -21.33
CA VAL A 6 -0.15 -19.11 -22.05
C VAL A 6 -1.60 -19.12 -21.53
N MET A 7 -2.20 -20.30 -21.33
CA MET A 7 -3.54 -20.39 -20.75
C MET A 7 -3.60 -19.81 -19.34
N LEU A 8 -2.66 -20.16 -18.46
CA LEU A 8 -2.60 -19.67 -17.09
C LEU A 8 -2.41 -18.15 -17.03
N TYR A 9 -1.59 -17.58 -17.92
CA TYR A 9 -1.42 -16.13 -18.06
C TYR A 9 -2.73 -15.43 -18.38
N HIS A 10 -3.48 -15.94 -19.37
CA HIS A 10 -4.77 -15.38 -19.76
C HIS A 10 -5.89 -15.60 -18.73
N LEU A 11 -5.74 -16.58 -17.84
CA LEU A 11 -6.60 -16.80 -16.67
C LEU A 11 -6.18 -15.98 -15.43
N HIS A 12 -5.15 -15.13 -15.57
CA HIS A 12 -4.54 -14.36 -14.48
C HIS A 12 -3.94 -15.21 -13.34
N GLU A 13 -3.66 -16.49 -13.59
CA GLU A 13 -2.93 -17.37 -12.66
C GLU A 13 -1.40 -17.18 -12.83
N TYR A 14 -0.92 -15.96 -12.62
CA TYR A 14 0.45 -15.55 -12.95
C TYR A 14 1.52 -16.34 -12.22
N GLU A 15 1.28 -16.72 -10.97
CA GLU A 15 2.22 -17.50 -10.16
C GLU A 15 2.45 -18.91 -10.72
N LYS A 16 1.36 -19.61 -11.09
CA LYS A 16 1.47 -20.93 -11.72
C LYS A 16 2.10 -20.81 -13.11
N CYS A 17 1.77 -19.75 -13.83
CA CYS A 17 2.40 -19.42 -15.10
C CYS A 17 3.91 -19.22 -14.94
N PHE A 18 4.35 -18.48 -13.90
CA PHE A 18 5.74 -18.21 -13.59
C PHE A 18 6.51 -19.51 -13.35
N SER A 19 6.00 -20.40 -12.48
CA SER A 19 6.68 -21.67 -12.17
C SER A 19 6.88 -22.56 -13.41
N ILE A 20 5.90 -22.60 -14.33
CA ILE A 20 6.06 -23.38 -15.58
C ILE A 20 7.10 -22.74 -16.49
N LEU A 21 7.08 -21.41 -16.62
CA LEU A 21 8.02 -20.69 -17.49
C LEU A 21 9.44 -20.71 -16.94
N GLU A 22 9.63 -20.67 -15.63
CA GLU A 22 10.93 -20.80 -14.99
C GLU A 22 11.57 -22.15 -15.32
N ASN A 23 10.79 -23.24 -15.21
CA ASN A 23 11.26 -24.58 -15.57
C ASN A 23 11.67 -24.66 -17.05
N LEU A 24 10.88 -24.07 -17.95
CA LEU A 24 11.20 -24.03 -19.38
C LEU A 24 12.45 -23.18 -19.67
N TYR A 25 12.63 -22.09 -18.93
CA TYR A 25 13.78 -21.19 -19.07
C TYR A 25 15.08 -21.82 -18.56
N GLN A 26 15.04 -22.62 -17.50
CA GLN A 26 16.20 -23.37 -17.01
C GLN A 26 16.73 -24.37 -18.05
N SER A 27 15.84 -24.93 -18.88
CA SER A 27 16.18 -25.85 -19.97
C SER A 27 16.00 -25.20 -21.34
N ILE A 28 16.44 -23.94 -21.51
CA ILE A 28 16.15 -23.19 -22.74
C ILE A 28 17.02 -23.59 -23.95
N GLU A 29 18.24 -24.06 -23.71
CA GLU A 29 19.20 -24.46 -24.76
C GLU A 29 18.66 -25.53 -25.75
N PRO A 30 17.98 -26.60 -25.31
CA PRO A 30 17.41 -27.59 -26.23
C PRO A 30 16.10 -27.16 -26.91
N ILE A 31 15.55 -25.99 -26.59
CA ILE A 31 14.27 -25.52 -27.14
C ILE A 31 14.51 -24.82 -28.48
N ASP A 32 13.61 -25.05 -29.44
CA ASP A 32 13.59 -24.32 -30.72
C ASP A 32 13.67 -22.80 -30.50
N GLU A 33 14.51 -22.12 -31.28
CA GLU A 33 14.83 -20.71 -31.10
C GLU A 33 13.58 -19.83 -31.04
N ARG A 34 12.58 -20.08 -31.90
CA ARG A 34 11.34 -19.29 -31.88
C ARG A 34 10.57 -19.52 -30.59
N VAL A 35 10.46 -20.77 -30.14
CA VAL A 35 9.75 -21.09 -28.90
C VAL A 35 10.48 -20.52 -27.69
N ALA A 36 11.82 -20.57 -27.67
CA ALA A 36 12.65 -19.96 -26.64
C ALA A 36 12.41 -18.45 -26.53
N HIS A 37 12.32 -17.73 -27.67
CA HIS A 37 11.97 -16.31 -27.68
C HIS A 37 10.60 -16.04 -27.05
N HIS A 38 9.57 -16.84 -27.37
CA HIS A 38 8.23 -16.68 -26.80
C HIS A 38 8.19 -17.01 -25.30
N VAL A 39 8.95 -18.02 -24.85
CA VAL A 39 9.12 -18.35 -23.43
C VAL A 39 9.72 -17.16 -22.69
N CYS A 40 10.81 -16.56 -23.21
CA CYS A 40 11.46 -15.41 -22.59
C CYS A 40 10.56 -14.17 -22.54
N LEU A 41 9.84 -13.84 -23.63
CA LEU A 41 8.92 -12.71 -23.63
C LEU A 41 7.80 -12.90 -22.60
N LEU A 42 7.14 -14.06 -22.59
CA LEU A 42 6.08 -14.33 -21.61
C LEU A 42 6.61 -14.38 -20.17
N LEU A 43 7.83 -14.89 -19.97
CA LEU A 43 8.47 -14.89 -18.66
C LEU A 43 8.75 -13.45 -18.19
N LEU A 44 9.15 -12.53 -19.07
CA LEU A 44 9.29 -11.12 -18.71
C LEU A 44 7.93 -10.51 -18.30
N ASP A 45 6.85 -10.79 -19.02
CA ASP A 45 5.49 -10.32 -18.70
C ASP A 45 5.08 -10.73 -17.30
N VAL A 46 5.19 -12.03 -17.03
CA VAL A 46 4.80 -12.61 -15.76
C VAL A 46 5.71 -12.12 -14.63
N SER A 47 7.03 -12.01 -14.87
CA SER A 47 7.98 -11.51 -13.88
C SER A 47 7.66 -10.06 -13.48
N LEU A 48 7.27 -9.21 -14.43
CA LEU A 48 6.87 -7.83 -14.13
C LEU A 48 5.56 -7.76 -13.33
N VAL A 49 4.57 -8.60 -13.67
CA VAL A 49 3.29 -8.67 -12.94
C VAL A 49 3.48 -9.23 -11.51
N CYS A 50 4.37 -10.21 -11.34
CA CYS A 50 4.68 -10.83 -10.05
C CYS A 50 5.76 -10.06 -9.26
N HIS A 51 6.31 -8.96 -9.79
CA HIS A 51 7.39 -8.19 -9.17
C HIS A 51 8.72 -8.95 -8.99
N HIS A 52 8.97 -9.97 -9.83
CA HIS A 52 10.23 -10.71 -9.87
C HIS A 52 11.28 -9.96 -10.72
N ALA A 53 11.77 -8.82 -10.22
CA ALA A 53 12.67 -7.94 -10.96
C ALA A 53 14.03 -8.60 -11.31
N SER A 54 14.56 -9.44 -10.42
CA SER A 54 15.80 -10.20 -10.66
C SER A 54 15.68 -11.13 -11.85
N ARG A 55 14.63 -11.96 -11.86
CA ARG A 55 14.36 -12.84 -12.99
C ARG A 55 14.14 -12.08 -14.29
N ALA A 56 13.44 -10.95 -14.25
CA ALA A 56 13.24 -10.13 -15.43
C ALA A 56 14.56 -9.57 -15.98
N ALA A 57 15.50 -9.17 -15.11
CA ALA A 57 16.83 -8.71 -15.52
C ALA A 57 17.70 -9.85 -16.10
N ASP A 58 17.62 -11.06 -15.56
CA ASP A 58 18.32 -12.23 -16.09
C ASP A 58 17.87 -12.54 -17.53
N VAL A 59 16.56 -12.52 -17.77
CA VAL A 59 15.98 -12.77 -19.09
C VAL A 59 16.34 -11.67 -20.09
N ILE A 60 16.40 -10.40 -19.66
CA ILE A 60 16.92 -9.31 -20.49
C ILE A 60 18.39 -9.53 -20.85
N SER A 61 19.22 -9.91 -19.88
CA SER A 61 20.64 -10.18 -20.10
C SER A 61 20.84 -11.34 -21.09
N TYR A 62 19.97 -12.35 -21.03
CA TYR A 62 19.92 -13.42 -22.03
C TYR A 62 19.60 -12.89 -23.44
N PHE A 63 18.55 -12.07 -23.60
CA PHE A 63 18.21 -11.46 -24.89
C PHE A 63 19.36 -10.62 -25.47
N GLU A 64 20.04 -9.84 -24.64
CA GLU A 64 21.17 -9.02 -25.07
C GLU A 64 22.38 -9.87 -25.51
N ARG A 65 22.61 -11.00 -24.84
CA ARG A 65 23.70 -11.92 -25.20
C ARG A 65 23.42 -12.66 -26.51
N VAL A 66 22.18 -13.10 -26.72
CA VAL A 66 21.79 -13.81 -27.95
C VAL A 66 21.79 -12.84 -29.14
N GLY A 67 21.28 -11.62 -28.97
CA GLY A 67 21.22 -10.62 -30.04
C GLY A 67 22.51 -9.83 -30.31
N GLY A 68 23.37 -9.67 -29.30
CA GLY A 68 24.61 -8.90 -29.41
C GLY A 68 25.69 -9.52 -30.29
N ASN A 69 25.65 -10.82 -30.53
CA ASN A 69 26.67 -11.52 -31.33
C ASN A 69 26.64 -11.19 -32.83
N ASN A 70 25.59 -10.51 -33.32
CA ASN A 70 25.42 -10.20 -34.76
C ASN A 70 25.78 -8.74 -35.15
N LEU A 71 26.13 -7.87 -34.21
CA LEU A 71 26.33 -6.41 -34.46
C LEU A 71 27.79 -5.94 -34.45
N VAL A 72 28.77 -6.82 -34.17
CA VAL A 72 30.20 -6.43 -34.08
C VAL A 72 30.93 -6.47 -35.44
N SER A 73 30.25 -6.81 -36.56
CA SER A 73 30.90 -6.98 -37.87
C SER A 73 30.47 -6.02 -38.98
N GLN A 74 29.99 -4.81 -38.69
CA GLN A 74 29.88 -3.76 -39.72
C GLN A 74 30.50 -2.44 -39.26
N GLY A 75 31.81 -2.35 -39.47
CA GLY A 75 32.51 -1.08 -39.63
C GLY A 75 32.53 -0.67 -41.11
N ASP A 76 32.35 0.63 -41.33
CA ASP A 76 32.56 1.41 -42.56
C ASP A 76 31.68 1.15 -43.80
N SER A 77 30.78 2.10 -44.11
CA SER A 77 30.90 3.02 -45.28
C SER A 77 29.54 3.63 -45.71
N GLY A 78 29.49 4.97 -45.87
CA GLY A 78 28.81 5.63 -47.01
C GLY A 78 27.39 6.20 -46.87
N ASN A 79 27.29 7.54 -46.89
CA ASN A 79 26.12 8.43 -47.08
C ASN A 79 25.13 8.06 -48.21
N VAL A 80 23.80 8.16 -47.97
CA VAL A 80 22.74 8.59 -48.95
C VAL A 80 21.50 9.19 -48.19
N PRO A 81 20.78 10.23 -48.69
CA PRO A 81 19.77 11.02 -47.95
C PRO A 81 18.34 10.43 -47.96
N PRO A 82 17.38 10.97 -47.16
CA PRO A 82 16.05 10.38 -46.99
C PRO A 82 15.06 10.83 -48.08
N GLN A 83 14.41 9.88 -48.77
CA GLN A 83 13.24 10.14 -49.60
C GLN A 83 11.95 9.80 -48.84
N GLN A 84 11.06 10.80 -48.76
CA GLN A 84 9.68 10.69 -48.32
C GLN A 84 8.86 9.89 -49.33
N LEU A 85 8.05 8.92 -48.87
CA LEU A 85 6.91 8.44 -49.65
C LEU A 85 5.66 8.27 -48.77
N THR A 86 4.57 8.72 -49.36
CA THR A 86 3.24 9.04 -48.85
C THR A 86 2.36 7.84 -48.51
N ASN A 87 1.44 8.10 -47.57
CA ASN A 87 0.30 7.29 -47.12
C ASN A 87 -0.35 6.38 -48.17
N LEU A 88 -0.70 5.15 -47.76
CA LEU A 88 -1.95 4.49 -48.14
C LEU A 88 -2.39 3.49 -47.06
N VAL A 89 -3.69 3.57 -46.78
CA VAL A 89 -4.44 3.01 -45.66
C VAL A 89 -4.63 1.49 -45.80
N THR A 90 -4.49 0.73 -44.71
CA THR A 90 -5.37 -0.42 -44.42
C THR A 90 -5.25 -0.86 -42.94
N LYS A 91 -6.41 -0.98 -42.31
CA LYS A 91 -6.68 -1.28 -40.90
C LYS A 91 -6.15 -2.64 -40.45
N SER A 92 -5.67 -2.72 -39.21
CA SER A 92 -5.89 -3.88 -38.32
C SER A 92 -5.37 -3.59 -36.90
N ILE A 93 -6.04 -4.20 -35.92
CA ILE A 93 -6.23 -3.80 -34.52
C ILE A 93 -5.40 -4.67 -33.58
N SER A 94 -4.76 -4.11 -32.54
CA SER A 94 -4.52 -4.80 -31.24
C SER A 94 -3.83 -3.89 -30.19
N ALA A 95 -4.26 -4.05 -28.93
CA ALA A 95 -4.00 -3.24 -27.72
C ALA A 95 -2.87 -3.80 -26.84
N PRO A 96 -2.46 -3.11 -25.73
CA PRO A 96 -2.02 -3.84 -24.51
C PRO A 96 -2.52 -3.26 -23.16
N SER A 97 -2.04 -3.81 -22.01
CA SER A 97 -2.46 -3.66 -20.58
C SER A 97 -1.57 -2.74 -19.74
N ASN A 98 -1.95 -2.48 -18.48
CA ASN A 98 -1.18 -1.60 -17.59
C ASN A 98 0.20 -2.16 -17.27
N VAL A 99 0.42 -3.43 -17.58
CA VAL A 99 1.66 -4.01 -18.11
C VAL A 99 1.50 -4.23 -19.61
N MET A 100 2.21 -3.43 -20.40
CA MET A 100 2.01 -3.39 -21.85
C MET A 100 2.83 -4.48 -22.50
N LEU A 101 2.38 -5.73 -22.43
CA LEU A 101 3.12 -6.83 -23.06
C LEU A 101 2.22 -7.76 -23.88
N SER A 102 2.71 -7.95 -25.10
CA SER A 102 2.19 -8.62 -26.29
C SER A 102 0.87 -9.40 -26.16
N SER A 103 -0.21 -8.79 -26.68
CA SER A 103 -1.20 -9.54 -27.44
C SER A 103 -1.00 -9.25 -28.93
N ASP A 104 0.17 -9.64 -29.46
CA ASP A 104 0.19 -9.96 -30.88
C ASP A 104 -0.43 -11.35 -31.01
N PRO A 105 -1.42 -11.54 -31.88
CA PRO A 105 -1.92 -12.87 -32.18
C PRO A 105 -0.75 -13.72 -32.68
N ILE A 106 -0.69 -14.98 -32.23
CA ILE A 106 -0.10 -16.05 -33.03
C ILE A 106 -0.97 -16.13 -34.29
N ASN A 107 -0.74 -15.23 -35.25
CA ASN A 107 -1.35 -15.30 -36.56
C ASN A 107 -0.40 -16.18 -37.37
N SER A 108 -0.87 -17.39 -37.68
CA SER A 108 -0.14 -18.39 -38.46
C SER A 108 0.19 -17.97 -39.89
N ASP A 109 -0.18 -16.75 -40.31
CA ASP A 109 -0.30 -16.40 -41.73
C ASP A 109 0.64 -15.25 -42.18
N GLN A 110 1.68 -14.91 -41.42
CA GLN A 110 2.80 -14.13 -41.97
C GLN A 110 4.07 -14.98 -42.05
N ILE A 111 4.02 -15.91 -43.00
CA ILE A 111 5.20 -16.46 -43.67
C ILE A 111 5.78 -15.31 -44.52
N VAL A 112 6.49 -14.38 -43.89
CA VAL A 112 7.45 -13.55 -44.62
C VAL A 112 8.82 -14.09 -44.28
N SER A 113 9.40 -14.78 -45.25
CA SER A 113 10.78 -15.22 -45.27
C SER A 113 11.69 -14.03 -44.97
N THR A 114 12.25 -13.96 -43.77
CA THR A 114 13.41 -13.12 -43.47
C THR A 114 14.45 -13.96 -42.75
N ASN A 115 15.21 -14.72 -43.54
CA ASN A 115 16.57 -15.05 -43.18
C ASN A 115 17.38 -13.76 -43.34
N GLY A 116 17.52 -12.97 -42.27
CA GLY A 116 18.20 -11.67 -42.21
C GLY A 116 18.41 -11.26 -40.75
N PRO A 117 19.34 -10.32 -40.46
CA PRO A 117 19.79 -10.02 -39.10
C PRO A 117 18.62 -9.56 -38.24
N GLU A 118 18.65 -9.91 -36.95
CA GLU A 118 17.54 -9.75 -35.99
C GLU A 118 16.75 -8.45 -36.17
N SER A 119 15.42 -8.58 -36.28
CA SER A 119 14.55 -7.45 -36.58
C SER A 119 14.62 -6.35 -35.51
N PRO A 120 14.58 -5.05 -35.89
CA PRO A 120 14.53 -3.91 -34.97
C PRO A 120 13.41 -3.98 -33.91
N LEU A 121 12.39 -4.79 -34.18
CA LEU A 121 11.23 -5.02 -33.31
C LEU A 121 11.58 -5.80 -32.04
N SER A 122 12.55 -6.72 -32.11
CA SER A 122 13.02 -7.48 -30.93
C SER A 122 13.77 -6.58 -29.95
N TRP A 123 14.65 -5.73 -30.49
CA TRP A 123 15.47 -4.80 -29.71
C TRP A 123 14.65 -3.68 -29.05
N LEU A 124 13.63 -3.17 -29.74
CA LEU A 124 12.70 -2.20 -29.14
C LEU A 124 11.98 -2.79 -27.92
N LYS A 125 11.49 -4.03 -28.01
CA LYS A 125 10.84 -4.71 -26.87
C LYS A 125 11.77 -4.76 -25.67
N VAL A 126 13.03 -5.17 -25.85
CA VAL A 126 14.05 -5.19 -24.77
C VAL A 126 14.17 -3.83 -24.07
N HIS A 127 14.30 -2.73 -24.82
CA HIS A 127 14.35 -1.39 -24.23
C HIS A 127 13.07 -1.03 -23.46
N LEU A 128 11.90 -1.40 -23.96
CA LEU A 128 10.63 -1.15 -23.27
C LEU A 128 10.54 -1.93 -21.95
N TYR A 129 10.95 -3.20 -21.92
CA TYR A 129 11.05 -4.01 -20.70
C TYR A 129 12.05 -3.44 -19.70
N LYS A 130 13.19 -2.91 -20.16
CA LYS A 130 14.15 -2.23 -19.28
C LYS A 130 13.56 -0.98 -18.65
N VAL A 131 12.86 -0.13 -19.41
CA VAL A 131 12.15 1.04 -18.85
C VAL A 131 11.17 0.60 -17.76
N TRP A 132 10.43 -0.48 -18.01
CA TRP A 132 9.51 -1.09 -17.07
C TRP A 132 10.16 -1.50 -15.74
N ILE A 133 11.22 -2.30 -15.82
CA ILE A 133 11.97 -2.73 -14.62
C ILE A 133 12.54 -1.51 -13.91
N LEU A 134 13.13 -0.55 -14.62
CA LEU A 134 13.73 0.63 -14.00
C LEU A 134 12.68 1.53 -13.31
N ILE A 135 11.45 1.58 -13.80
CA ILE A 135 10.33 2.23 -13.10
C ILE A 135 9.95 1.41 -11.85
N LEU A 136 9.86 0.08 -11.97
CA LEU A 136 9.53 -0.84 -10.89
C LEU A 136 10.54 -0.75 -9.73
N THR A 137 11.83 -0.76 -10.06
CA THR A 137 12.95 -0.65 -9.12
C THR A 137 13.21 0.79 -8.66
N ARG A 138 12.38 1.75 -9.09
CA ARG A 138 12.44 3.18 -8.74
C ARG A 138 13.72 3.91 -9.22
N ASN A 139 14.47 3.35 -10.17
CA ASN A 139 15.59 4.04 -10.80
C ASN A 139 15.12 4.93 -11.97
N LEU A 140 14.46 6.03 -11.62
CA LEU A 140 13.81 6.93 -12.59
C LEU A 140 14.82 7.65 -13.50
N LYS A 141 16.06 7.85 -13.03
CA LYS A 141 17.15 8.46 -13.82
C LYS A 141 17.60 7.54 -14.95
N ALA A 142 17.82 6.25 -14.66
CA ALA A 142 18.11 5.26 -15.69
C ALA A 142 16.91 5.07 -16.63
N ALA A 143 15.69 4.96 -16.09
CA ALA A 143 14.47 4.84 -16.91
C ALA A 143 14.32 5.98 -17.93
N LYS A 144 14.69 7.21 -17.56
CA LYS A 144 14.68 8.37 -18.46
C LYS A 144 15.66 8.24 -19.63
N ARG A 145 16.86 7.68 -19.39
CA ARG A 145 17.84 7.43 -20.45
C ARG A 145 17.34 6.34 -21.39
N GLU A 146 16.82 5.27 -20.80
CA GLU A 146 16.33 4.10 -21.53
C GLU A 146 15.11 4.41 -22.40
N VAL A 147 14.14 5.18 -21.89
CA VAL A 147 12.95 5.55 -22.66
C VAL A 147 13.29 6.45 -23.84
N LYS A 148 14.37 7.23 -23.76
CA LYS A 148 14.86 8.03 -24.90
C LYS A 148 15.40 7.12 -26.00
N MET A 149 16.11 6.06 -25.64
CA MET A 149 16.58 5.06 -26.62
C MET A 149 15.40 4.34 -27.28
N ALA A 150 14.44 3.88 -26.48
CA ALA A 150 13.21 3.25 -26.98
C ALA A 150 12.46 4.18 -27.97
N MET A 151 12.31 5.47 -27.63
CA MET A 151 11.65 6.44 -28.49
C MET A 151 12.36 6.70 -29.82
N ASN A 152 13.69 6.59 -29.87
CA ASN A 152 14.46 6.79 -31.10
C ASN A 152 14.25 5.64 -32.10
N ILE A 153 13.98 4.44 -31.59
CA ILE A 153 13.78 3.22 -32.38
C ILE A 153 12.29 3.07 -32.77
N ALA A 154 11.39 3.46 -31.86
CA ALA A 154 9.96 3.27 -32.01
C ALA A 154 9.35 4.03 -33.21
N ARG A 155 8.50 3.34 -33.98
CA ARG A 155 7.73 3.91 -35.09
C ARG A 155 6.27 3.42 -35.03
N GLY A 156 5.35 4.16 -35.64
CA GLY A 156 3.94 3.74 -35.74
C GLY A 156 3.29 3.41 -34.39
N LYS A 157 2.70 2.21 -34.26
CA LYS A 157 2.05 1.77 -33.01
C LYS A 157 3.00 1.68 -31.82
N ASP A 158 4.25 1.31 -32.04
CA ASP A 158 5.24 1.19 -30.97
C ASP A 158 5.64 2.55 -30.38
N TYR A 159 5.47 3.62 -31.17
CA TYR A 159 5.67 4.99 -30.67
C TYR A 159 4.60 5.35 -29.62
N SER A 160 3.36 4.88 -29.79
CA SER A 160 2.30 5.06 -28.79
C SER A 160 2.64 4.32 -27.48
N LEU A 161 3.17 3.10 -27.57
CA LEU A 161 3.71 2.36 -26.41
C LEU A 161 4.82 3.15 -25.69
N ALA A 162 5.82 3.60 -26.43
CA ALA A 162 6.92 4.38 -25.86
C ALA A 162 6.43 5.68 -25.19
N LEU A 163 5.43 6.36 -25.78
CA LEU A 163 4.78 7.53 -25.17
C LEU A 163 4.02 7.20 -23.89
N PHE A 164 3.32 6.07 -23.87
CA PHE A 164 2.60 5.59 -22.69
C PHE A 164 3.57 5.31 -21.54
N LEU A 165 4.69 4.63 -21.82
CA LEU A 165 5.73 4.38 -20.84
C LEU A 165 6.40 5.66 -20.33
N LYS A 166 6.65 6.61 -21.23
CA LYS A 166 7.16 7.93 -20.85
C LYS A 166 6.17 8.69 -19.97
N SER A 167 4.87 8.54 -20.21
CA SER A 167 3.83 9.09 -19.33
C SER A 167 3.89 8.47 -17.94
N GLN A 168 4.02 7.14 -17.83
CA GLN A 168 4.19 6.44 -16.56
C GLN A 168 5.45 6.89 -15.81
N LEU A 169 6.58 7.08 -16.51
CA LEU A 169 7.79 7.64 -15.92
C LEU A 169 7.56 9.05 -15.36
N GLU A 170 6.91 9.93 -16.10
CA GLU A 170 6.61 11.29 -15.62
C GLU A 170 5.60 11.27 -14.46
N TYR A 171 4.67 10.31 -14.43
CA TYR A 171 3.79 10.08 -13.28
C TYR A 171 4.60 9.66 -12.04
N ALA A 172 5.54 8.72 -12.18
CA ALA A 172 6.42 8.28 -11.09
C ALA A 172 7.33 9.41 -10.57
N ARG A 173 7.65 10.40 -11.41
CA ARG A 173 8.39 11.63 -11.05
C ARG A 173 7.50 12.76 -10.50
N ASN A 174 6.22 12.50 -10.23
CA ASN A 174 5.22 13.49 -9.79
C ASN A 174 4.97 14.64 -10.80
N ASN A 175 5.39 14.50 -12.06
CA ASN A 175 5.15 15.47 -13.13
C ASN A 175 3.79 15.24 -13.81
N HIS A 176 2.70 15.34 -13.03
CA HIS A 176 1.35 14.98 -13.47
C HIS A 176 0.88 15.71 -14.75
N ARG A 177 1.19 17.00 -14.90
CA ARG A 177 0.83 17.77 -16.10
C ARG A 177 1.47 17.20 -17.37
N LYS A 178 2.73 16.77 -17.28
CA LYS A 178 3.46 16.20 -18.42
C LYS A 178 3.00 14.77 -18.70
N ALA A 179 2.76 13.99 -17.64
CA ALA A 179 2.18 12.66 -17.75
C ALA A 179 0.85 12.69 -18.52
N ILE A 180 -0.07 13.59 -18.17
CA ILE A 180 -1.36 13.77 -18.86
C ILE A 180 -1.18 14.12 -20.34
N LYS A 181 -0.28 15.07 -20.67
CA LYS A 181 -0.01 15.46 -22.07
C LYS A 181 0.50 14.29 -22.92
N LEU A 182 1.46 13.53 -22.38
CA LEU A 182 2.01 12.35 -23.05
C LEU A 182 0.97 11.25 -23.21
N LEU A 183 0.15 11.04 -22.19
CA LEU A 183 -0.93 10.06 -22.21
C LEU A 183 -1.98 10.41 -23.28
N MET A 184 -2.40 11.68 -23.38
CA MET A 184 -3.28 12.13 -24.46
C MET A 184 -2.67 11.90 -25.84
N ALA A 185 -1.39 12.24 -26.02
CA ALA A 185 -0.69 12.03 -27.29
C ALA A 185 -0.60 10.54 -27.70
N SER A 186 -0.54 9.62 -26.73
CA SER A 186 -0.54 8.17 -27.01
C SER A 186 -1.89 7.66 -27.53
N VAL A 187 -3.00 8.25 -27.09
CA VAL A 187 -4.36 7.79 -27.42
C VAL A 187 -4.85 8.29 -28.77
N SER A 188 -4.42 9.48 -29.20
CA SER A 188 -4.74 10.00 -30.55
C SER A 188 -4.29 9.09 -31.70
N GLN A 189 -3.54 8.03 -31.40
CA GLN A 189 -2.94 7.10 -32.36
C GLN A 189 -3.41 5.64 -32.20
N THR A 190 -4.39 5.32 -31.33
CA THR A 190 -4.78 3.91 -31.03
C THR A 190 -6.29 3.65 -30.91
N GLU A 191 -6.70 2.42 -31.24
CA GLU A 191 -8.09 1.92 -31.19
C GLU A 191 -8.58 1.54 -29.78
N THR A 192 -9.90 1.36 -29.69
CA THR A 192 -10.83 1.17 -28.57
C THR A 192 -10.33 0.48 -27.28
N GLY A 193 -9.37 -0.46 -27.35
CA GLY A 193 -8.80 -1.16 -26.18
C GLY A 193 -7.82 -0.33 -25.34
N THR A 194 -7.21 0.71 -25.91
CA THR A 194 -6.37 1.68 -25.18
C THR A 194 -7.20 2.63 -24.32
N SER A 195 -8.51 2.73 -24.58
CA SER A 195 -9.42 3.64 -23.89
C SER A 195 -9.57 3.29 -22.41
N ALA A 196 -9.64 2.00 -22.06
CA ALA A 196 -9.81 1.56 -20.68
C ALA A 196 -8.58 1.87 -19.82
N LEU A 197 -7.37 1.61 -20.33
CA LEU A 197 -6.11 1.96 -19.67
C LEU A 197 -5.91 3.46 -19.55
N TYR A 198 -6.19 4.19 -20.62
CA TYR A 198 -6.13 5.64 -20.63
C TYR A 198 -6.94 6.23 -19.48
N TYR A 199 -8.20 5.78 -19.35
CA TYR A 199 -9.06 6.23 -18.27
C TYR A 199 -8.58 5.74 -16.91
N ASN A 200 -8.10 4.51 -16.78
CA ASN A 200 -7.53 4.06 -15.51
C ASN A 200 -6.33 4.93 -15.08
N ASN A 201 -5.44 5.26 -16.00
CA ASN A 201 -4.22 6.00 -15.68
C ASN A 201 -4.51 7.47 -15.41
N LEU A 202 -5.48 8.07 -16.10
CA LEU A 202 -6.03 9.36 -15.67
C LEU A 202 -6.64 9.26 -14.27
N GLY A 203 -7.39 8.20 -13.98
CA GLY A 203 -7.92 7.92 -12.64
C GLY A 203 -6.82 7.92 -11.57
N CYS A 204 -5.70 7.25 -11.83
CA CYS A 204 -4.54 7.22 -10.94
C CYS A 204 -3.87 8.59 -10.78
N ILE A 205 -3.73 9.36 -11.87
CA ILE A 205 -3.17 10.72 -11.82
C ILE A 205 -4.07 11.65 -11.00
N TYR A 206 -5.38 11.62 -11.22
CA TYR A 206 -6.33 12.45 -10.47
C TYR A 206 -6.49 12.01 -9.01
N TYR A 207 -6.33 10.72 -8.72
CA TYR A 207 -6.25 10.20 -7.36
C TYR A 207 -5.04 10.82 -6.63
N GLN A 208 -3.86 10.79 -7.26
CA GLN A 208 -2.64 11.38 -6.68
C GLN A 208 -2.74 12.90 -6.46
N LEU A 209 -3.56 13.58 -7.27
CA LEU A 209 -3.85 15.02 -7.12
C LEU A 209 -4.92 15.32 -6.04
N GLY A 210 -5.39 14.33 -5.28
CA GLY A 210 -6.47 14.49 -4.29
C GLY A 210 -7.86 14.74 -4.91
N LYS A 211 -8.00 14.62 -6.23
CA LYS A 211 -9.27 14.87 -6.95
C LYS A 211 -10.10 13.60 -7.06
N TYR A 212 -10.55 13.09 -5.91
CA TYR A 212 -11.24 11.79 -5.80
C TYR A 212 -12.51 11.68 -6.67
N GLN A 213 -13.32 12.74 -6.77
CA GLN A 213 -14.52 12.70 -7.62
C GLN A 213 -14.17 12.55 -9.11
N THR A 214 -13.16 13.28 -9.58
CA THR A 214 -12.69 13.19 -10.97
C THR A 214 -12.05 11.82 -11.23
N SER A 215 -11.26 11.32 -10.28
CA SER A 215 -10.69 9.97 -10.32
C SER A 215 -11.79 8.90 -10.46
N ALA A 216 -12.87 9.02 -9.68
CA ALA A 216 -14.02 8.11 -9.73
C ALA A 216 -14.66 8.02 -11.13
N VAL A 217 -14.86 9.18 -11.76
CA VAL A 217 -15.41 9.25 -13.13
C VAL A 217 -14.52 8.51 -14.11
N PHE A 218 -13.20 8.70 -14.01
CA PHE A 218 -12.25 8.04 -14.90
C PHE A 218 -12.15 6.53 -14.65
N PHE A 219 -12.10 6.07 -13.40
CA PHE A 219 -12.15 4.63 -13.12
C PHE A 219 -13.46 3.99 -13.58
N SER A 220 -14.59 4.67 -13.44
CA SER A 220 -15.88 4.18 -13.94
C SER A 220 -15.87 4.03 -15.47
N LYS A 221 -15.29 5.00 -16.20
CA LYS A 221 -15.08 4.89 -17.66
C LYS A 221 -14.13 3.75 -18.03
N ALA A 222 -13.08 3.52 -17.23
CA ALA A 222 -12.15 2.41 -17.43
C ALA A 222 -12.86 1.05 -17.32
N LEU A 223 -13.67 0.86 -16.28
CA LEU A 223 -14.46 -0.36 -16.09
C LEU A 223 -15.53 -0.54 -17.17
N GLY A 224 -16.23 0.55 -17.56
CA GLY A 224 -17.20 0.52 -18.64
C GLY A 224 -16.61 0.06 -19.99
N ASN A 225 -15.35 0.40 -20.24
CA ASN A 225 -14.62 0.00 -21.45
C ASN A 225 -13.95 -1.38 -21.36
N CYS A 226 -13.88 -2.01 -20.19
CA CYS A 226 -13.39 -3.39 -20.04
C CYS A 226 -14.44 -4.43 -20.40
N SER A 227 -15.71 -4.04 -20.55
CA SER A 227 -16.80 -4.93 -20.94
C SER A 227 -16.78 -5.15 -22.46
N PRO A 228 -16.28 -6.28 -23.01
CA PRO A 228 -16.71 -6.69 -24.33
C PRO A 228 -18.23 -6.86 -24.24
N GLN A 229 -18.97 -6.25 -25.16
CA GLN A 229 -20.39 -6.54 -25.33
C GLN A 229 -20.58 -8.05 -25.30
N ARG A 230 -21.31 -8.54 -24.28
CA ARG A 230 -21.62 -9.94 -23.96
C ARG A 230 -22.43 -10.63 -25.07
N LYS A 231 -21.96 -10.58 -26.32
CA LYS A 231 -22.71 -10.97 -27.51
C LYS A 231 -22.24 -12.29 -28.12
N GLU A 232 -21.03 -12.76 -27.83
CA GLU A 232 -20.54 -14.05 -28.34
C GLU A 232 -20.31 -15.07 -27.20
N LYS A 233 -21.03 -16.20 -27.28
CA LYS A 233 -20.73 -17.44 -26.56
C LYS A 233 -20.42 -18.53 -27.60
N PRO A 234 -19.34 -19.33 -27.42
CA PRO A 234 -18.38 -19.31 -26.31
C PRO A 234 -17.34 -18.18 -26.42
N MET A 235 -16.89 -17.66 -25.27
CA MET A 235 -15.81 -16.68 -25.21
C MET A 235 -14.49 -17.28 -25.66
N LYS A 236 -13.72 -16.56 -26.49
CA LYS A 236 -12.36 -16.95 -26.90
C LYS A 236 -11.39 -16.75 -25.72
N LEU A 237 -10.34 -17.56 -25.61
CA LEU A 237 -9.33 -17.48 -24.54
C LEU A 237 -8.72 -16.07 -24.40
N LEU A 238 -8.46 -15.41 -25.54
CA LEU A 238 -7.94 -14.03 -25.60
C LEU A 238 -8.91 -13.00 -24.99
N SER A 239 -10.21 -13.28 -24.94
CA SER A 239 -11.21 -12.38 -24.35
C SER A 239 -11.09 -12.30 -22.83
N TYR A 240 -10.61 -13.36 -22.16
CA TYR A 240 -10.33 -13.33 -20.72
C TYR A 240 -9.15 -12.40 -20.40
N SER A 241 -8.08 -12.50 -21.19
CA SER A 241 -6.88 -11.66 -21.02
C SER A 241 -7.10 -10.18 -21.25
N GLN A 242 -8.10 -9.82 -22.06
CA GLN A 242 -8.43 -8.43 -22.37
C GLN A 242 -9.25 -7.77 -21.26
N ASP A 243 -9.92 -8.57 -20.41
CA ASP A 243 -10.68 -8.06 -19.28
C ASP A 243 -9.74 -7.64 -18.13
N LYS A 244 -9.41 -6.36 -18.11
CA LYS A 244 -8.60 -5.74 -17.06
C LYS A 244 -9.44 -5.22 -15.91
N SER A 245 -10.75 -5.49 -15.89
CA SER A 245 -11.67 -4.96 -14.88
C SER A 245 -11.24 -5.37 -13.47
N VAL A 246 -10.75 -6.60 -13.30
CA VAL A 246 -10.23 -7.13 -12.04
C VAL A 246 -9.02 -6.32 -11.54
N LEU A 247 -8.12 -5.90 -12.43
CA LEU A 247 -6.96 -5.08 -12.08
C LEU A 247 -7.37 -3.65 -11.72
N PHE A 248 -8.32 -3.06 -12.45
CA PHE A 248 -8.81 -1.71 -12.19
C PHE A 248 -9.67 -1.63 -10.93
N ALA A 249 -10.35 -2.73 -10.57
CA ALA A 249 -11.11 -2.83 -9.34
C ALA A 249 -10.25 -2.52 -8.10
N TYR A 250 -8.98 -2.94 -8.07
CA TYR A 250 -8.08 -2.57 -6.97
C TYR A 250 -7.94 -1.05 -6.81
N ASN A 251 -7.76 -0.32 -7.91
CA ASN A 251 -7.65 1.15 -7.89
C ASN A 251 -8.97 1.81 -7.46
N CYS A 252 -10.12 1.25 -7.86
CA CYS A 252 -11.42 1.68 -7.34
C CYS A 252 -11.54 1.45 -5.84
N GLY A 253 -11.02 0.31 -5.34
CA GLY A 253 -10.97 0.00 -3.92
C GLY A 253 -10.21 1.06 -3.13
N LEU A 254 -9.00 1.42 -3.58
CA LEU A 254 -8.20 2.49 -2.98
C LEU A 254 -8.92 3.84 -2.98
N LEU A 255 -9.56 4.20 -4.08
CA LEU A 255 -10.36 5.41 -4.19
C LEU A 255 -11.51 5.44 -3.17
N TYR A 256 -12.28 4.36 -3.08
CA TYR A 256 -13.43 4.30 -2.19
C TYR A 256 -13.02 4.26 -0.72
N LEU A 257 -11.90 3.60 -0.40
CA LEU A 257 -11.32 3.62 0.94
C LEU A 257 -10.93 5.05 1.32
N ALA A 258 -10.17 5.76 0.48
CA ALA A 258 -9.80 7.17 0.70
C ALA A 258 -11.02 8.10 0.78
N SER A 259 -12.11 7.76 0.08
CA SER A 259 -13.36 8.53 0.10
C SER A 259 -14.28 8.20 1.29
N GLY A 260 -13.85 7.39 2.27
CA GLY A 260 -14.67 7.00 3.42
C GLY A 260 -15.87 6.09 3.07
N LYS A 261 -15.76 5.30 1.99
CA LYS A 261 -16.82 4.42 1.48
C LYS A 261 -16.42 2.93 1.59
N PRO A 262 -16.31 2.38 2.82
CA PRO A 262 -15.73 1.05 3.05
C PRO A 262 -16.50 -0.09 2.37
N VAL A 263 -17.83 0.01 2.26
CA VAL A 263 -18.67 -1.01 1.60
C VAL A 263 -18.33 -1.16 0.12
N LEU A 264 -18.12 -0.05 -0.59
CA LEU A 264 -17.73 -0.08 -2.01
C LEU A 264 -16.28 -0.53 -2.16
N ALA A 265 -15.41 -0.11 -1.23
CA ALA A 265 -14.00 -0.48 -1.24
C ALA A 265 -13.79 -1.99 -1.10
N VAL A 266 -14.43 -2.66 -0.13
CA VAL A 266 -14.30 -4.12 0.04
C VAL A 266 -14.75 -4.87 -1.20
N ARG A 267 -15.88 -4.51 -1.82
CA ARG A 267 -16.35 -5.18 -3.05
C ARG A 267 -15.33 -5.11 -4.17
N CYS A 268 -14.73 -3.94 -4.34
CA CYS A 268 -13.65 -3.72 -5.30
C CYS A 268 -12.40 -4.56 -4.98
N PHE A 269 -11.97 -4.61 -3.71
CA PHE A 269 -10.82 -5.42 -3.30
C PHE A 269 -11.08 -6.93 -3.42
N GLN A 270 -12.28 -7.39 -3.10
CA GLN A 270 -12.67 -8.79 -3.28
C GLN A 270 -12.63 -9.21 -4.74
N GLN A 271 -13.13 -8.37 -5.65
CA GLN A 271 -13.00 -8.62 -7.09
C GLN A 271 -11.53 -8.74 -7.49
N ALA A 272 -10.70 -7.80 -7.02
CA ALA A 272 -9.26 -7.79 -7.28
C ALA A 272 -8.50 -8.96 -6.61
N GLY A 273 -9.10 -9.60 -5.59
CA GLY A 273 -8.50 -10.68 -4.82
C GLY A 273 -8.14 -11.91 -5.64
N SER A 274 -8.86 -12.18 -6.74
CA SER A 274 -8.51 -13.26 -7.69
C SER A 274 -7.09 -13.15 -8.25
N VAL A 275 -6.52 -11.93 -8.29
CA VAL A 275 -5.15 -11.66 -8.78
C VAL A 275 -4.19 -11.33 -7.64
N PHE A 276 -4.64 -10.56 -6.65
CA PHE A 276 -3.76 -10.00 -5.63
C PHE A 276 -3.75 -10.75 -4.29
N PHE A 277 -4.37 -11.94 -4.20
CA PHE A 277 -4.48 -12.70 -2.93
C PHE A 277 -3.13 -13.04 -2.28
N LYS A 278 -2.02 -13.11 -3.03
CA LYS A 278 -0.68 -13.31 -2.47
C LYS A 278 -0.02 -12.02 -1.97
N ARG A 279 -0.64 -10.85 -2.14
CA ARG A 279 -0.08 -9.58 -1.68
C ARG A 279 -0.61 -9.26 -0.28
N PRO A 280 0.25 -9.14 0.75
CA PRO A 280 -0.20 -8.83 2.11
C PRO A 280 -0.94 -7.49 2.19
N LEU A 281 -0.56 -6.52 1.34
CA LEU A 281 -1.22 -5.22 1.27
C LEU A 281 -2.71 -5.30 0.91
N LEU A 282 -3.12 -6.25 0.05
CA LEU A 282 -4.54 -6.43 -0.29
C LEU A 282 -5.35 -6.73 0.98
N TRP A 283 -4.86 -7.69 1.76
CA TRP A 283 -5.52 -8.14 2.98
C TRP A 283 -5.58 -7.04 4.04
N LEU A 284 -4.49 -6.27 4.19
CA LEU A 284 -4.48 -5.08 5.02
C LEU A 284 -5.57 -4.08 4.57
N ARG A 285 -5.68 -3.76 3.27
CA ARG A 285 -6.73 -2.84 2.78
C ARG A 285 -8.15 -3.33 3.06
N ILE A 286 -8.41 -4.63 2.94
CA ILE A 286 -9.72 -5.20 3.28
C ILE A 286 -10.00 -5.07 4.80
N ALA A 287 -8.99 -5.29 5.64
CA ALA A 287 -9.08 -5.12 7.09
C ALA A 287 -9.38 -3.67 7.48
N GLU A 288 -8.65 -2.70 6.92
CA GLU A 288 -8.88 -1.27 7.11
C GLU A 288 -10.32 -0.86 6.73
N CYS A 289 -10.88 -1.42 5.66
CA CYS A 289 -12.30 -1.18 5.33
C CYS A 289 -13.26 -1.69 6.41
N CYS A 290 -12.96 -2.85 7.00
CA CYS A 290 -13.79 -3.43 8.07
C CYS A 290 -13.69 -2.60 9.35
N ILE A 291 -12.49 -2.11 9.70
CA ILE A 291 -12.22 -1.21 10.82
C ILE A 291 -13.00 0.10 10.62
N MET A 292 -12.82 0.76 9.47
CA MET A 292 -13.53 2.00 9.13
C MET A 292 -15.05 1.85 9.16
N PHE A 293 -15.58 0.69 8.77
CA PHE A 293 -17.01 0.42 8.86
C PHE A 293 -17.50 0.30 10.31
N SER A 294 -16.68 -0.30 11.19
CA SER A 294 -16.95 -0.46 12.62
C SER A 294 -16.85 0.87 13.39
N GLU A 295 -15.94 1.75 12.98
CA GLU A 295 -15.69 3.06 13.60
C GLU A 295 -16.80 4.11 13.39
N LYS A 296 -17.95 3.74 12.82
CA LYS A 296 -19.14 4.62 12.83
C LYS A 296 -19.64 4.77 14.26
N LYS A 297 -18.97 5.63 15.04
CA LYS A 297 -19.26 5.94 16.43
C LYS A 297 -20.73 6.37 16.55
N SER A 298 -21.51 5.57 17.26
CA SER A 298 -22.86 5.95 17.69
C SER A 298 -22.77 7.07 18.73
N ASP A 299 -23.81 7.90 18.80
CA ASP A 299 -23.91 8.95 19.82
C ASP A 299 -23.89 8.35 21.23
N ILE A 300 -23.45 9.14 22.21
CA ILE A 300 -23.45 8.77 23.62
C ILE A 300 -24.90 8.86 24.11
N ASP A 301 -25.54 7.71 24.27
CA ASP A 301 -26.90 7.62 24.77
C ASP A 301 -26.90 7.66 26.31
N VAL A 302 -27.42 8.76 26.86
CA VAL A 302 -27.59 8.96 28.30
C VAL A 302 -29.05 8.74 28.66
N LYS A 303 -29.33 7.67 29.42
CA LYS A 303 -30.65 7.34 29.94
C LYS A 303 -30.85 7.97 31.32
N ILE A 304 -32.05 8.50 31.54
CA ILE A 304 -32.45 9.04 32.85
C ILE A 304 -33.33 7.99 33.52
N VAL A 305 -32.89 7.44 34.64
CA VAL A 305 -33.63 6.44 35.43
C VAL A 305 -34.12 7.09 36.73
N GLY A 306 -35.31 6.70 37.20
CA GLY A 306 -35.89 7.20 38.45
C GLY A 306 -36.50 8.60 38.37
N ARG A 307 -37.10 9.06 39.49
CA ARG A 307 -37.76 10.37 39.61
C ARG A 307 -37.39 11.07 40.92
N GLY A 308 -37.44 12.41 40.92
CA GLY A 308 -37.17 13.23 42.10
C GLY A 308 -35.76 13.00 42.66
N LYS A 309 -35.67 12.73 43.96
CA LYS A 309 -34.41 12.46 44.68
C LYS A 309 -33.70 11.17 44.25
N TRP A 310 -34.38 10.29 43.52
CA TRP A 310 -33.84 9.01 43.03
C TRP A 310 -33.47 9.06 41.54
N ARG A 311 -33.44 10.26 40.94
CA ARG A 311 -33.09 10.44 39.54
C ARG A 311 -31.60 10.18 39.34
N GLN A 312 -31.27 9.19 38.51
CA GLN A 312 -29.91 8.81 38.15
C GLN A 312 -29.69 8.95 36.64
N LEU A 313 -28.47 9.32 36.27
CA LEU A 313 -28.01 9.31 34.88
C LEU A 313 -27.26 8.00 34.66
N VAL A 314 -27.75 7.18 33.74
CA VAL A 314 -27.11 5.94 33.31
C VAL A 314 -26.55 6.17 31.92
N ILE A 315 -25.24 6.10 31.80
CA ILE A 315 -24.56 6.03 30.51
C ILE A 315 -24.53 4.55 30.17
N GLU A 316 -25.24 4.13 29.13
CA GLU A 316 -25.10 2.75 28.67
C GLU A 316 -23.69 2.59 28.10
N TYR A 317 -22.87 1.79 28.80
CA TYR A 317 -21.56 1.40 28.29
C TYR A 317 -21.76 0.75 26.93
N TRP A 318 -20.91 1.14 25.98
CA TRP A 318 -20.93 0.74 24.57
C TRP A 318 -20.58 -0.73 24.35
N ASN A 319 -21.20 -1.66 25.07
CA ASN A 319 -21.05 -3.08 24.83
C ASN A 319 -22.43 -3.68 24.62
N SER A 320 -22.93 -3.52 23.39
CA SER A 320 -23.95 -4.38 22.81
C SER A 320 -23.75 -4.33 21.30
N ARG A 321 -22.96 -5.25 20.73
CA ARG A 321 -23.52 -6.53 20.25
C ARG A 321 -24.98 -6.37 19.89
N ASN A 322 -25.26 -5.81 18.72
CA ASN A 322 -26.21 -6.42 17.81
C ASN A 322 -25.98 -5.93 16.39
N MET A 323 -25.57 -6.91 15.60
CA MET A 323 -25.44 -6.91 14.16
C MET A 323 -26.66 -6.25 13.52
N VAL A 324 -26.46 -5.10 12.89
CA VAL A 324 -27.07 -4.96 11.57
C VAL A 324 -26.26 -5.89 10.69
N GLN A 325 -26.88 -6.98 10.27
CA GLN A 325 -26.34 -7.95 9.33
C GLN A 325 -26.09 -7.25 7.99
N LEU A 326 -25.01 -6.47 7.92
CA LEU A 326 -24.59 -5.75 6.73
C LEU A 326 -23.34 -6.45 6.21
N ASP A 327 -23.53 -7.27 5.16
CA ASP A 327 -22.51 -8.05 4.45
C ASP A 327 -21.58 -8.88 5.38
N PRO A 328 -21.64 -10.23 5.41
CA PRO A 328 -20.73 -11.05 6.26
C PRO A 328 -19.24 -10.77 6.02
N ASN A 329 -18.93 -10.15 4.88
CA ASN A 329 -17.62 -9.68 4.45
C ASN A 329 -17.20 -8.31 5.02
N LEU A 330 -17.93 -7.72 5.97
CA LEU A 330 -17.63 -6.41 6.55
C LEU A 330 -17.81 -6.43 8.09
N SER A 331 -16.99 -7.24 8.75
CA SER A 331 -17.01 -7.42 10.21
C SER A 331 -15.60 -7.39 10.80
N LEU A 332 -15.48 -7.09 12.09
CA LEU A 332 -14.20 -7.18 12.82
C LEU A 332 -13.62 -8.60 12.82
N MET A 333 -14.48 -9.63 12.80
CA MET A 333 -14.04 -11.04 12.68
C MET A 333 -13.45 -11.34 11.30
N PHE A 334 -14.02 -10.77 10.24
CA PHE A 334 -13.45 -10.85 8.90
C PHE A 334 -12.14 -10.04 8.81
N SER A 335 -12.10 -8.83 9.39
CA SER A 335 -10.89 -8.01 9.52
C SER A 335 -9.73 -8.80 10.12
N LYS A 336 -9.96 -9.45 11.27
CA LYS A 336 -8.99 -10.33 11.92
C LYS A 336 -8.47 -11.40 10.96
N SER A 337 -9.35 -12.09 10.23
CA SER A 337 -8.95 -13.15 9.31
C SER A 337 -8.07 -12.62 8.17
N CYS A 338 -8.39 -11.44 7.64
CA CYS A 338 -7.57 -10.75 6.65
C CYS A 338 -6.20 -10.38 7.20
N LEU A 339 -6.12 -9.80 8.41
CA LEU A 339 -4.85 -9.45 9.04
C LEU A 339 -3.96 -10.67 9.30
N LEU A 340 -4.55 -11.81 9.66
CA LEU A 340 -3.81 -13.07 9.81
C LEU A 340 -3.27 -13.59 8.47
N ASN A 341 -4.04 -13.47 7.38
CA ASN A 341 -3.55 -13.79 6.04
C ASN A 341 -2.39 -12.86 5.64
N ALA A 342 -2.49 -11.56 5.94
CA ALA A 342 -1.41 -10.62 5.69
C ALA A 342 -0.14 -10.98 6.47
N LEU A 343 -0.28 -11.35 7.75
CA LEU A 343 0.83 -11.75 8.61
C LEU A 343 1.51 -13.03 8.10
N HIS A 344 0.72 -14.01 7.66
CA HIS A 344 1.22 -15.24 7.07
C HIS A 344 2.04 -14.97 5.79
N LEU A 345 1.57 -14.07 4.92
CA LEU A 345 2.27 -13.68 3.69
C LEU A 345 3.51 -12.82 3.93
N LEU A 346 3.68 -12.27 5.13
CA LEU A 346 4.87 -11.51 5.54
C LEU A 346 5.89 -12.40 6.26
N ASP A 347 5.66 -13.71 6.33
CA ASP A 347 6.50 -14.70 7.03
C ASP A 347 6.81 -14.33 8.49
N CYS A 348 5.91 -13.60 9.15
CA CYS A 348 6.04 -13.27 10.56
C CYS A 348 5.43 -14.41 11.40
N PRO A 349 6.22 -15.10 12.25
CA PRO A 349 5.72 -16.27 12.98
C PRO A 349 4.60 -15.89 13.96
N TYR A 350 3.40 -16.43 13.71
CA TYR A 350 2.22 -16.31 14.58
C TYR A 350 2.49 -16.83 16.01
N GLU A 351 3.52 -17.67 16.20
CA GLU A 351 3.93 -18.21 17.49
C GLU A 351 4.32 -17.11 18.50
N ASN A 352 4.78 -15.94 18.03
CA ASN A 352 5.06 -14.78 18.88
C ASN A 352 3.79 -14.14 19.50
N LEU A 353 2.59 -14.43 18.96
CA LEU A 353 1.31 -13.92 19.45
C LEU A 353 0.67 -14.85 20.49
N ASN A 354 1.19 -16.07 20.68
CA ASN A 354 0.74 -17.01 21.70
C ASN A 354 1.56 -16.85 22.98
N LEU A 355 1.50 -15.69 23.63
CA LEU A 355 2.06 -15.54 24.97
C LEU A 355 1.08 -16.11 26.01
N GLN A 356 1.49 -17.18 26.71
CA GLN A 356 0.83 -17.56 27.95
C GLN A 356 1.12 -16.50 29.04
N PRO A 357 0.16 -16.22 29.93
CA PRO A 357 0.39 -15.33 31.06
C PRO A 357 1.27 -16.04 32.09
N ASN A 358 2.41 -15.40 32.40
CA ASN A 358 3.40 -15.74 33.44
C ASN A 358 4.49 -16.77 33.08
N SER A 359 5.70 -16.27 32.90
CA SER A 359 6.83 -16.67 33.75
C SER A 359 7.92 -15.60 33.70
N ASN A 360 8.20 -15.02 34.88
CA ASN A 360 9.48 -14.37 35.14
C ASN A 360 10.56 -15.45 35.05
N THR A 361 11.51 -15.32 34.12
CA THR A 361 12.79 -16.00 34.28
C THR A 361 13.91 -15.12 33.76
N TYR A 362 14.82 -14.79 34.67
CA TYR A 362 16.11 -14.18 34.40
C TYR A 362 16.97 -15.11 33.53
N GLY A 363 17.70 -14.49 32.59
CA GLY A 363 18.82 -14.93 31.76
C GLY A 363 19.25 -16.41 31.68
N SER A 364 19.47 -16.87 30.45
CA SER A 364 20.81 -17.32 30.02
C SER A 364 20.88 -17.44 28.49
N ASP A 365 22.00 -16.96 27.94
CA ASP A 365 22.41 -17.00 26.54
C ASP A 365 22.31 -18.37 25.87
N GLN A 366 21.86 -18.38 24.60
CA GLN A 366 22.54 -19.00 23.46
C GLN A 366 21.64 -18.91 22.21
N LEU A 367 21.85 -17.88 21.40
CA LEU A 367 21.56 -17.94 19.96
C LEU A 367 22.85 -17.62 19.24
N GLY A 368 23.39 -18.66 18.60
CA GLY A 368 24.60 -18.62 17.80
C GLY A 368 24.50 -17.61 16.67
N ALA A 369 25.53 -16.77 16.60
CA ALA A 369 25.72 -15.69 15.68
C ALA A 369 25.89 -16.15 14.21
N GLY A 370 25.49 -15.26 13.31
CA GLY A 370 25.77 -15.38 11.87
C GLY A 370 25.48 -14.10 11.08
N LEU A 371 25.62 -12.91 11.67
CA LEU A 371 25.59 -11.63 10.97
C LEU A 371 26.69 -10.73 11.54
N GLY A 372 27.82 -10.67 10.83
CA GLY A 372 28.96 -9.83 11.19
C GLY A 372 28.60 -8.36 11.09
N GLN A 373 28.72 -7.66 12.22
CA GLN A 373 28.75 -6.20 12.30
C GLN A 373 29.96 -5.65 11.52
N VAL A 374 29.72 -4.69 10.62
CA VAL A 374 30.78 -3.80 10.12
C VAL A 374 30.77 -2.54 10.97
N THR A 375 31.82 -2.39 11.78
CA THR A 375 32.17 -1.14 12.45
C THR A 375 32.75 -0.15 11.45
N SER A 376 32.33 1.11 11.59
CA SER A 376 32.81 2.28 10.87
C SER A 376 34.27 2.64 11.19
N ASN A 377 34.95 3.17 10.16
CA ASN A 377 36.20 3.93 10.12
C ASN A 377 37.49 3.17 9.80
N GLY A 378 37.99 3.41 8.59
CA GLY A 378 39.35 3.13 8.14
C GLY A 378 39.49 3.39 6.64
N GLU A 379 40.21 4.45 6.27
CA GLU A 379 40.51 4.87 4.90
C GLU A 379 41.01 3.71 4.02
N ALA A 380 40.45 3.56 2.81
CA ALA A 380 40.97 2.63 1.81
C ALA A 380 41.27 3.37 0.50
N LYS A 381 42.57 3.49 0.22
CA LYS A 381 43.16 3.88 -1.05
C LYS A 381 42.55 3.10 -2.22
N GLU A 382 42.35 3.82 -3.32
CA GLU A 382 42.10 3.28 -4.65
C GLU A 382 43.04 2.09 -4.94
N THR A 383 42.48 0.95 -5.32
CA THR A 383 43.22 -0.11 -6.01
C THR A 383 42.44 -0.58 -7.23
N LYS A 384 43.15 -0.54 -8.36
CA LYS A 384 42.75 -0.85 -9.72
C LYS A 384 42.26 -2.30 -9.90
N VAL A 385 41.14 -2.42 -10.60
CA VAL A 385 40.78 -3.38 -11.67
C VAL A 385 41.44 -4.77 -11.63
N GLY A 386 40.60 -5.80 -11.47
CA GLY A 386 40.86 -7.18 -11.87
C GLY A 386 39.60 -7.78 -12.52
N ASN A 387 39.76 -8.25 -13.77
CA ASN A 387 38.74 -8.70 -14.72
C ASN A 387 37.65 -9.66 -14.17
N SER A 388 36.38 -9.33 -14.43
CA SER A 388 35.33 -10.32 -14.68
C SER A 388 34.74 -10.09 -16.07
N SER A 389 35.02 -11.03 -16.97
CA SER A 389 34.48 -11.11 -18.31
C SER A 389 33.00 -11.49 -18.26
N GLY A 390 32.11 -10.66 -18.83
CA GLY A 390 30.83 -11.13 -19.36
C GLY A 390 29.53 -10.63 -18.70
N ASN A 391 29.40 -9.36 -18.30
CA ASN A 391 28.10 -8.84 -17.86
C ASN A 391 27.66 -7.57 -18.64
N PRO A 392 26.61 -7.62 -19.48
CA PRO A 392 26.27 -6.51 -20.38
C PRO A 392 25.65 -5.26 -19.73
N ASN A 393 25.21 -5.29 -18.47
CA ASN A 393 24.52 -4.13 -17.86
C ASN A 393 24.67 -4.03 -16.32
N PRO A 394 25.77 -3.47 -15.79
CA PRO A 394 25.98 -3.32 -14.34
C PRO A 394 24.94 -2.41 -13.65
N LEU A 395 24.35 -1.46 -14.38
CA LEU A 395 23.37 -0.49 -13.86
C LEU A 395 21.97 -1.09 -13.62
N LEU A 396 21.55 -2.08 -14.42
CA LEU A 396 20.27 -2.75 -14.23
C LEU A 396 20.35 -3.68 -13.02
N GLN A 397 21.45 -4.44 -12.91
CA GLN A 397 21.67 -5.37 -11.81
C GLN A 397 21.78 -4.64 -10.46
N SER A 398 22.50 -3.51 -10.40
CA SER A 398 22.57 -2.72 -9.17
C SER A 398 21.18 -2.23 -8.73
N SER A 399 20.36 -1.79 -9.69
CA SER A 399 19.00 -1.32 -9.41
C SER A 399 18.06 -2.43 -8.92
N VAL A 400 18.24 -3.65 -9.42
CA VAL A 400 17.48 -4.82 -8.96
C VAL A 400 17.90 -5.22 -7.55
N ASN A 401 19.19 -5.20 -7.23
CA ASN A 401 19.67 -5.51 -5.88
C ASN A 401 19.12 -4.50 -4.85
N GLU A 402 19.07 -3.22 -5.19
CA GLU A 402 18.43 -2.19 -4.34
C GLU A 402 16.92 -2.40 -4.19
N TYR A 403 16.26 -2.96 -5.21
CA TYR A 403 14.82 -3.21 -5.20
C TYR A 403 14.39 -4.24 -4.15
N GLU A 404 15.18 -5.28 -3.91
CA GLU A 404 14.91 -6.24 -2.84
C GLU A 404 14.92 -5.57 -1.46
N GLY A 405 15.90 -4.68 -1.21
CA GLY A 405 15.95 -3.86 0.00
C GLY A 405 14.76 -2.91 0.14
N LEU A 406 14.28 -2.34 -0.97
CA LEU A 406 13.06 -1.52 -1.00
C LEU A 406 11.81 -2.34 -0.65
N CYS A 407 11.66 -3.54 -1.23
CA CYS A 407 10.56 -4.45 -0.93
C CYS A 407 10.57 -4.87 0.55
N GLY A 408 11.74 -5.15 1.11
CA GLY A 408 11.91 -5.43 2.54
C GLY A 408 11.38 -4.28 3.41
N LYS A 409 11.77 -3.03 3.09
CA LYS A 409 11.27 -1.84 3.81
C LYS A 409 9.75 -1.64 3.65
N GLU A 410 9.19 -1.90 2.48
CA GLU A 410 7.74 -1.85 2.26
C GLU A 410 7.02 -2.91 3.10
N ASN A 411 7.53 -4.14 3.12
CA ASN A 411 6.98 -5.22 3.92
C ASN A 411 7.04 -4.91 5.42
N GLN A 412 8.12 -4.28 5.91
CA GLN A 412 8.21 -3.80 7.30
C GLN A 412 7.16 -2.74 7.61
N LYS A 413 6.85 -1.84 6.67
CA LYS A 413 5.78 -0.86 6.85
C LYS A 413 4.40 -1.53 6.92
N ILE A 414 4.14 -2.50 6.04
CA ILE A 414 2.89 -3.27 6.06
C ILE A 414 2.77 -4.05 7.37
N LEU A 415 3.86 -4.66 7.84
CA LEU A 415 3.89 -5.42 9.09
C LEU A 415 3.51 -4.56 10.30
N GLN A 416 4.04 -3.34 10.41
CA GLN A 416 3.68 -2.42 11.49
C GLN A 416 2.17 -2.10 11.50
N ALA A 417 1.62 -1.79 10.32
CA ALA A 417 0.18 -1.55 10.16
C ALA A 417 -0.66 -2.77 10.55
N VAL A 418 -0.28 -3.96 10.04
CA VAL A 418 -0.98 -5.22 10.32
C VAL A 418 -1.00 -5.52 11.82
N LEU A 419 0.12 -5.37 12.54
CA LEU A 419 0.19 -5.65 13.97
C LEU A 419 -0.62 -4.64 14.80
N ALA A 420 -0.60 -3.36 14.42
CA ALA A 420 -1.39 -2.32 15.09
C ALA A 420 -2.89 -2.55 14.89
N ASP A 421 -3.33 -2.76 13.65
CA ASP A 421 -4.73 -3.06 13.33
C ASP A 421 -5.18 -4.37 14.00
N LEU A 422 -4.30 -5.36 14.10
CA LEU A 422 -4.61 -6.62 14.77
C LEU A 422 -4.77 -6.44 16.29
N ALA A 423 -3.94 -5.60 16.92
CA ALA A 423 -4.09 -5.24 18.32
C ALA A 423 -5.44 -4.54 18.57
N TYR A 424 -5.76 -3.54 17.76
CA TYR A 424 -7.04 -2.83 17.79
C TYR A 424 -8.24 -3.79 17.62
N VAL A 425 -8.23 -4.62 16.58
CA VAL A 425 -9.31 -5.58 16.31
C VAL A 425 -9.47 -6.58 17.46
N TYR A 426 -8.39 -7.02 18.11
CA TYR A 426 -8.51 -7.90 19.27
C TYR A 426 -9.10 -7.20 20.50
N LEU A 427 -8.79 -5.92 20.73
CA LEU A 427 -9.42 -5.11 21.80
C LEU A 427 -10.93 -5.01 21.57
N GLU A 428 -11.33 -4.63 20.37
CA GLU A 428 -12.75 -4.51 19.97
C GLU A 428 -13.50 -5.85 20.04
N LEU A 429 -12.82 -6.97 19.80
CA LEU A 429 -13.38 -8.31 19.98
C LEU A 429 -13.38 -8.79 21.44
N GLY A 430 -12.89 -7.99 22.38
CA GLY A 430 -12.81 -8.31 23.81
C GLY A 430 -11.72 -9.32 24.17
N ASN A 431 -10.70 -9.50 23.33
CA ASN A 431 -9.58 -10.41 23.57
C ASN A 431 -8.30 -9.63 23.95
N ALA A 432 -8.26 -9.16 25.19
CA ALA A 432 -7.15 -8.37 25.72
C ALA A 432 -5.79 -9.11 25.68
N VAL A 433 -5.77 -10.43 25.88
CA VAL A 433 -4.52 -11.21 25.85
C VAL A 433 -3.87 -11.19 24.46
N LYS A 434 -4.66 -11.44 23.40
CA LYS A 434 -4.15 -11.41 22.03
C LYS A 434 -3.85 -9.99 21.55
N ALA A 435 -4.64 -9.00 22.00
CA ALA A 435 -4.33 -7.59 21.76
C ALA A 435 -2.96 -7.21 22.33
N LEU A 436 -2.71 -7.56 23.59
CA LEU A 436 -1.44 -7.29 24.26
C LEU A 436 -0.27 -7.99 23.55
N ALA A 437 -0.47 -9.23 23.08
CA ALA A 437 0.56 -9.95 22.34
C ALA A 437 0.89 -9.27 21.01
N ALA A 438 -0.12 -8.82 20.25
CA ALA A 438 0.08 -8.07 19.01
C ALA A 438 0.79 -6.73 19.23
N ALA A 439 0.36 -5.97 20.24
CA ALA A 439 0.98 -4.71 20.63
C ALA A 439 2.46 -4.90 21.05
N LYS A 440 2.76 -5.91 21.87
CA LYS A 440 4.15 -6.25 22.24
C LYS A 440 4.99 -6.67 21.05
N CYS A 441 4.41 -7.44 20.12
CA CYS A 441 5.10 -7.83 18.89
C CYS A 441 5.47 -6.60 18.05
N LEU A 442 4.55 -5.64 17.92
CA LEU A 442 4.79 -4.36 17.24
C LEU A 442 5.95 -3.58 17.89
N LEU A 443 5.90 -3.42 19.21
CA LEU A 443 6.91 -2.66 19.97
C LEU A 443 8.30 -3.31 19.99
N ARG A 444 8.40 -4.61 19.68
CA ARG A 444 9.67 -5.34 19.58
C ARG A 444 10.32 -5.24 18.19
N LEU A 445 9.64 -4.66 17.19
CA LEU A 445 10.23 -4.52 15.86
C LEU A 445 11.43 -3.55 15.91
N PRO A 446 12.57 -3.90 15.28
CA PRO A 446 13.81 -3.11 15.36
C PRO A 446 13.68 -1.72 14.72
N GLU A 447 12.81 -1.57 13.72
CA GLU A 447 12.54 -0.31 13.01
C GLU A 447 11.07 0.13 13.18
N CYS A 448 10.51 0.00 14.40
CA CYS A 448 9.17 0.51 14.68
C CYS A 448 9.13 2.04 14.59
N SER A 449 8.27 2.58 13.73
CA SER A 449 8.08 4.02 13.65
C SER A 449 7.44 4.57 14.92
N ARG A 450 7.70 5.86 15.22
CA ARG A 450 7.16 6.52 16.42
C ARG A 450 5.62 6.53 16.47
N VAL A 451 4.98 6.67 15.31
CA VAL A 451 3.51 6.65 15.19
C VAL A 451 2.95 5.28 15.60
N TYR A 452 3.54 4.20 15.09
CA TYR A 452 3.11 2.85 15.47
C TYR A 452 3.58 2.43 16.87
N ALA A 453 4.71 2.95 17.34
CA ALA A 453 5.12 2.77 18.73
C ALA A 453 4.14 3.45 19.70
N PHE A 454 3.63 4.63 19.34
CA PHE A 454 2.55 5.28 20.08
C PHE A 454 1.30 4.40 20.13
N LEU A 455 0.78 3.97 18.97
CA LEU A 455 -0.39 3.08 18.91
C LEU A 455 -0.17 1.77 19.70
N GLY A 456 0.99 1.14 19.56
CA GLY A 456 1.34 -0.07 20.30
C GLY A 456 1.33 0.12 21.81
N ASN A 457 1.81 1.25 22.33
CA ASN A 457 1.76 1.54 23.76
C ASN A 457 0.34 1.82 24.25
N ILE A 458 -0.47 2.58 23.49
CA ILE A 458 -1.87 2.84 23.82
C ILE A 458 -2.67 1.54 23.87
N TYR A 459 -2.57 0.69 22.84
CA TYR A 459 -3.28 -0.59 22.81
C TYR A 459 -2.78 -1.57 23.89
N ALA A 460 -1.49 -1.55 24.22
CA ALA A 460 -0.97 -2.34 25.33
C ALA A 460 -1.52 -1.86 26.68
N ALA A 461 -1.58 -0.53 26.90
CA ALA A 461 -2.14 0.05 28.11
C ALA A 461 -3.62 -0.31 28.28
N GLU A 462 -4.42 -0.16 27.22
CA GLU A 462 -5.83 -0.58 27.23
C GLU A 462 -5.99 -2.07 27.52
N ALA A 463 -5.19 -2.93 26.88
CA ALA A 463 -5.21 -4.36 27.15
C ALA A 463 -4.87 -4.69 28.61
N TYR A 464 -3.88 -4.02 29.21
CA TYR A 464 -3.56 -4.20 30.63
C TYR A 464 -4.67 -3.73 31.56
N CYS A 465 -5.35 -2.62 31.23
CA CYS A 465 -6.54 -2.18 31.95
C CYS A 465 -7.64 -3.25 31.92
N LEU A 466 -7.92 -3.84 30.75
CA LEU A 466 -8.89 -4.94 30.61
C LEU A 466 -8.46 -6.22 31.34
N LEU A 467 -7.16 -6.42 31.57
CA LEU A 467 -6.59 -7.51 32.37
C LEU A 467 -6.48 -7.17 33.86
N ASN A 468 -7.04 -6.03 34.31
CA ASN A 468 -7.00 -5.55 35.69
C ASN A 468 -5.56 -5.30 36.22
N GLN A 469 -4.68 -4.80 35.36
CA GLN A 469 -3.27 -4.47 35.66
C GLN A 469 -2.95 -2.99 35.35
N PRO A 470 -3.64 -2.01 35.99
CA PRO A 470 -3.50 -0.58 35.65
C PRO A 470 -2.08 -0.03 35.86
N LYS A 471 -1.31 -0.59 36.80
CA LYS A 471 0.09 -0.19 37.04
C LYS A 471 0.96 -0.43 35.81
N LEU A 472 0.84 -1.60 35.18
CA LEU A 472 1.57 -1.91 33.94
C LEU A 472 1.07 -1.05 32.78
N ALA A 473 -0.22 -0.69 32.77
CA ALA A 473 -0.75 0.26 31.80
C ALA A 473 -0.13 1.65 31.96
N SER A 474 0.06 2.11 33.21
CA SER A 474 0.71 3.40 33.50
C SER A 474 2.16 3.46 33.00
N GLU A 475 2.91 2.36 33.09
CA GLU A 475 4.29 2.26 32.60
C GLU A 475 4.36 2.55 31.09
N HIS A 476 3.45 1.97 30.30
CA HIS A 476 3.36 2.18 28.86
C HIS A 476 3.00 3.61 28.45
N LEU A 477 2.24 4.35 29.27
CA LEU A 477 1.91 5.75 28.97
C LEU A 477 3.01 6.70 29.46
N SER A 478 3.66 6.37 30.58
CA SER A 478 4.72 7.18 31.20
C SER A 478 5.99 7.28 30.36
N SER A 479 6.20 6.36 29.41
CA SER A 479 7.34 6.38 28.48
C SER A 479 7.37 7.64 27.59
N PHE A 480 6.24 8.33 27.45
CA PHE A 480 6.12 9.54 26.62
C PHE A 480 6.31 10.85 27.40
N ILE A 481 6.51 10.78 28.73
CA ILE A 481 6.64 11.96 29.62
C ILE A 481 7.99 11.99 30.34
N SER A 482 8.64 10.83 30.50
CA SER A 482 9.91 10.71 31.23
C SER A 482 11.16 11.08 30.42
N GLY A 483 11.00 11.57 29.19
CA GLY A 483 12.09 12.12 28.37
C GLY A 483 12.56 13.47 28.90
N GLN A 484 13.87 13.65 29.03
CA GLN A 484 14.53 14.83 29.59
C GLN A 484 14.09 16.15 28.92
N ASN A 485 13.12 16.84 29.52
CA ASN A 485 13.11 18.27 29.83
C ASN A 485 11.80 18.59 30.56
N SER A 486 11.93 19.27 31.70
CA SER A 486 10.86 19.65 32.62
C SER A 486 9.88 20.71 32.08
N SER A 487 9.71 20.80 30.75
CA SER A 487 8.62 21.54 30.11
C SER A 487 7.64 20.53 29.53
N ASN A 488 6.44 20.53 30.08
CA ASN A 488 5.32 19.65 29.77
C ASN A 488 4.79 19.88 28.32
N THR A 489 5.63 19.70 27.29
CA THR A 489 5.39 20.08 25.88
C THR A 489 5.72 18.99 24.87
N ASP A 490 6.27 17.86 25.28
CA ASP A 490 6.70 16.81 24.35
C ASP A 490 5.51 16.12 23.67
N LEU A 491 5.60 16.02 22.33
CA LEU A 491 4.62 15.36 21.49
C LEU A 491 5.03 13.88 21.30
N PRO A 492 4.07 12.93 21.24
CA PRO A 492 4.40 11.52 21.06
C PRO A 492 5.17 11.21 19.76
N TYR A 493 4.94 12.02 18.74
CA TYR A 493 5.61 11.98 17.45
C TYR A 493 5.48 13.33 16.74
N THR A 494 6.25 13.54 15.67
CA THR A 494 6.27 14.78 14.89
C THR A 494 5.39 14.68 13.63
N GLN A 495 5.08 15.81 13.01
CA GLN A 495 4.40 15.81 11.71
C GLN A 495 5.24 15.14 10.61
N GLU A 496 6.57 15.21 10.68
CA GLU A 496 7.44 14.50 9.72
C GLU A 496 7.31 12.98 9.87
N ASP A 497 7.15 12.50 11.10
CA ASP A 497 6.89 11.06 11.36
C ASP A 497 5.59 10.62 10.66
N CYS A 498 4.55 11.46 10.63
CA CYS A 498 3.32 11.20 9.88
C CYS A 498 3.54 11.25 8.36
N ASN A 499 4.33 12.23 7.87
CA ASN A 499 4.56 12.45 6.44
C ASN A 499 5.27 11.26 5.78
N ILE A 500 6.13 10.53 6.50
CA ILE A 500 6.80 9.30 6.03
C ILE A 500 5.81 8.23 5.56
N TRP A 501 4.59 8.25 6.10
CA TRP A 501 3.51 7.32 5.76
C TRP A 501 2.55 7.88 4.71
N GLN A 502 2.57 9.20 4.47
CA GLN A 502 1.75 9.88 3.47
C GLN A 502 2.48 10.06 2.13
N THR A 503 3.81 10.20 2.14
CA THR A 503 4.61 10.53 0.95
C THR A 503 5.42 9.33 0.47
N ARG A 504 5.27 8.97 -0.81
CA ARG A 504 6.24 8.10 -1.49
C ARG A 504 7.51 8.91 -1.74
N LYS A 505 8.50 8.87 -0.82
CA LYS A 505 9.82 9.48 -1.07
C LYS A 505 10.41 8.87 -2.34
N THR A 506 10.76 9.72 -3.30
CA THR A 506 11.54 9.36 -4.50
C THR A 506 12.99 9.19 -4.07
N VAL A 507 13.60 8.06 -4.43
CA VAL A 507 15.06 7.90 -4.24
C VAL A 507 15.73 8.63 -5.40
N ASP A 508 15.93 9.93 -5.25
CA ASP A 508 16.87 10.65 -6.10
C ASP A 508 18.27 10.44 -5.51
N LEU A 509 19.06 9.60 -6.18
CA LEU A 509 20.50 9.51 -5.94
C LEU A 509 21.14 10.82 -6.42
N ASP A 510 21.16 11.85 -5.59
CA ASP A 510 21.65 13.18 -5.95
C ASP A 510 23.13 13.18 -6.35
N GLU A 511 23.46 13.93 -7.41
CA GLU A 511 24.80 14.45 -7.65
C GLU A 511 24.83 15.90 -7.14
N PRO A 512 25.88 16.33 -6.42
CA PRO A 512 26.04 17.72 -6.03
C PRO A 512 26.57 18.52 -7.23
N ASN A 513 25.76 19.38 -7.83
CA ASN A 513 26.02 20.83 -7.94
C ASN A 513 25.23 21.59 -9.03
N SER A 514 24.89 22.82 -8.63
CA SER A 514 24.85 24.06 -9.41
C SER A 514 23.76 24.25 -10.48
N ASN A 515 22.60 24.75 -10.06
CA ASN A 515 22.28 26.17 -10.24
C ASN A 515 20.91 26.49 -9.62
N ASN A 516 20.94 27.45 -8.69
CA ASN A 516 19.80 27.90 -7.90
C ASN A 516 18.71 28.54 -8.77
N ALA A 517 17.53 27.96 -8.73
CA ALA A 517 16.28 28.70 -8.74
C ALA A 517 15.40 28.10 -7.62
N PRO A 518 14.80 28.89 -6.73
CA PRO A 518 13.95 28.34 -5.69
C PRO A 518 12.74 27.72 -6.38
N MET A 519 12.63 26.39 -6.37
CA MET A 519 11.36 25.74 -6.65
C MET A 519 10.41 26.22 -5.55
N LEU A 520 9.44 27.02 -5.94
CA LEU A 520 8.33 27.40 -5.09
C LEU A 520 7.63 26.10 -4.69
N ASP A 521 7.84 25.66 -3.44
CA ASP A 521 7.04 24.63 -2.78
C ASP A 521 5.60 25.12 -2.76
N GLN A 522 4.86 24.86 -3.84
CA GLN A 522 3.42 24.94 -3.83
C GLN A 522 2.93 23.70 -3.10
N ALA A 523 2.82 23.84 -1.78
CA ALA A 523 2.00 22.97 -0.95
C ALA A 523 0.63 22.82 -1.63
N LEU A 524 0.36 21.61 -2.12
CA LEU A 524 -0.95 21.26 -2.66
C LEU A 524 -2.00 21.50 -1.57
N PRO A 525 -3.15 22.13 -1.89
CA PRO A 525 -4.22 22.29 -0.92
C PRO A 525 -4.70 20.90 -0.49
N GLN A 526 -4.44 20.59 0.78
CA GLN A 526 -4.95 19.42 1.48
C GLN A 526 -6.48 19.50 1.48
N GLY A 527 -7.13 18.67 0.65
CA GLY A 527 -8.55 18.38 0.79
C GLY A 527 -8.76 17.71 2.14
N GLY A 528 -9.60 18.29 2.99
CA GLY A 528 -9.77 17.87 4.37
C GLY A 528 -10.12 16.38 4.50
N SER A 529 -9.50 15.75 5.51
CA SER A 529 -9.69 14.36 5.97
C SER A 529 -8.74 13.27 5.45
N ASP A 530 -7.47 13.58 5.16
CA ASP A 530 -6.52 12.60 4.58
C ASP A 530 -5.38 12.12 5.51
N SER A 531 -5.59 12.07 6.83
CA SER A 531 -4.64 11.40 7.72
C SER A 531 -5.33 10.25 8.46
N TRP A 532 -4.91 9.02 8.16
CA TRP A 532 -5.22 7.81 8.95
C TRP A 532 -4.74 7.93 10.40
N PHE A 533 -3.75 8.78 10.65
CA PHE A 533 -3.20 9.04 11.98
C PHE A 533 -3.73 10.35 12.57
N LEU A 534 -3.88 10.36 13.90
CA LEU A 534 -4.13 11.57 14.67
C LEU A 534 -3.02 12.60 14.45
N LYS A 535 -3.37 13.88 14.47
CA LYS A 535 -2.35 14.93 14.51
C LYS A 535 -1.53 14.80 15.81
N PRO A 536 -0.25 15.19 15.83
CA PRO A 536 0.59 15.11 17.03
C PRO A 536 -0.08 15.68 18.29
N GLU A 537 -0.75 16.82 18.16
CA GLU A 537 -1.44 17.50 19.27
C GLU A 537 -2.69 16.73 19.73
N GLU A 538 -3.42 16.15 18.77
CA GLU A 538 -4.58 15.29 19.06
C GLU A 538 -4.15 14.00 19.77
N ALA A 539 -3.06 13.37 19.31
CA ALA A 539 -2.48 12.19 19.93
C ALA A 539 -2.03 12.46 21.36
N ARG A 540 -1.41 13.63 21.60
CA ARG A 540 -1.07 14.09 22.95
C ARG A 540 -2.32 14.27 23.82
N GLY A 541 -3.39 14.83 23.27
CA GLY A 541 -4.66 14.98 23.99
C GLY A 541 -5.27 13.63 24.38
N VAL A 542 -5.24 12.63 23.50
CA VAL A 542 -5.70 11.27 23.77
C VAL A 542 -4.86 10.63 24.87
N LEU A 543 -3.53 10.70 24.75
CA LEU A 543 -2.60 10.19 25.77
C LEU A 543 -2.88 10.76 27.16
N LEU A 544 -3.11 12.08 27.26
CA LEU A 544 -3.43 12.74 28.53
C LEU A 544 -4.79 12.30 29.09
N ALA A 545 -5.78 12.05 28.23
CA ALA A 545 -7.07 11.51 28.66
C ALA A 545 -6.92 10.09 29.21
N ASP A 546 -6.17 9.22 28.52
CA ASP A 546 -5.93 7.84 28.95
C ASP A 546 -5.16 7.79 30.28
N MET A 547 -4.14 8.65 30.43
CA MET A 547 -3.41 8.82 31.67
C MET A 547 -4.29 9.29 32.82
N ALA A 548 -5.23 10.20 32.56
CA ALA A 548 -6.18 10.66 33.56
C ALA A 548 -7.10 9.52 34.01
N ALA A 549 -7.57 8.70 33.07
CA ALA A 549 -8.39 7.53 33.36
C ALA A 549 -7.62 6.49 34.20
N ILE A 550 -6.37 6.19 33.85
CA ILE A 550 -5.52 5.26 34.60
C ILE A 550 -5.19 5.81 35.98
N SER A 551 -4.80 7.08 36.10
CA SER A 551 -4.50 7.71 37.39
C SER A 551 -5.72 7.68 38.32
N ALA A 552 -6.92 7.93 37.79
CA ALA A 552 -8.16 7.81 38.53
C ALA A 552 -8.45 6.36 38.95
N ALA A 553 -8.13 5.37 38.11
CA ALA A 553 -8.25 3.95 38.44
C ALA A 553 -7.23 3.50 39.51
N GLU A 554 -6.05 4.12 39.56
CA GLU A 554 -5.05 3.91 40.62
C GLU A 554 -5.38 4.64 41.93
N GLY A 555 -6.38 5.52 41.92
CA GLY A 555 -6.80 6.34 43.06
C GLY A 555 -6.03 7.65 43.23
N ASP A 556 -5.16 8.02 42.30
CA ASP A 556 -4.46 9.30 42.31
C ASP A 556 -5.28 10.39 41.60
N MET A 557 -6.19 10.99 42.37
CA MET A 557 -7.15 11.95 41.85
C MET A 557 -6.54 13.31 41.48
N GLU A 558 -5.42 13.70 42.08
CA GLU A 558 -4.72 14.95 41.75
C GLU A 558 -4.09 14.84 40.36
N ARG A 559 -3.30 13.78 40.12
CA ARG A 559 -2.72 13.51 38.79
C ARG A 559 -3.80 13.32 37.74
N ALA A 560 -4.89 12.64 38.07
CA ALA A 560 -6.02 12.47 37.15
C ALA A 560 -6.64 13.82 36.73
N TYR A 561 -6.85 14.73 37.69
CA TYR A 561 -7.46 16.02 37.42
C TYR A 561 -6.54 16.96 36.62
N GLU A 562 -5.25 16.97 36.90
CA GLU A 562 -4.27 17.75 36.12
C GLU A 562 -4.22 17.26 34.66
N ALA A 563 -4.09 15.95 34.46
CA ALA A 563 -4.00 15.35 33.13
C ALA A 563 -5.28 15.60 32.30
N VAL A 564 -6.47 15.44 32.89
CA VAL A 564 -7.73 15.65 32.15
C VAL A 564 -7.99 17.12 31.79
N THR A 565 -7.51 18.04 32.63
CA THR A 565 -7.61 19.48 32.36
C THR A 565 -6.76 19.85 31.13
N LEU A 566 -5.55 19.30 31.04
CA LEU A 566 -4.69 19.47 29.87
C LEU A 566 -5.29 18.77 28.63
N ALA A 567 -5.82 17.55 28.78
CA ALA A 567 -6.47 16.82 27.69
C ALA A 567 -7.63 17.63 27.07
N LEU A 568 -8.50 18.22 27.89
CA LEU A 568 -9.62 19.04 27.41
C LEU A 568 -9.19 20.35 26.76
N SER A 569 -8.03 20.90 27.13
CA SER A 569 -7.49 22.09 26.46
C SER A 569 -7.08 21.79 25.01
N LEU A 570 -6.62 20.57 24.74
CA LEU A 570 -6.23 20.09 23.41
C LEU A 570 -7.42 19.51 22.64
N LEU A 571 -8.33 18.83 23.33
CA LEU A 571 -9.44 18.08 22.75
C LEU A 571 -10.80 18.45 23.40
N PRO A 572 -11.28 19.69 23.26
CA PRO A 572 -12.47 20.16 23.97
C PRO A 572 -13.77 19.43 23.58
N ASN A 573 -13.83 18.86 22.38
CA ASN A 573 -15.01 18.17 21.84
C ASN A 573 -14.82 16.65 21.68
N ASN A 574 -13.71 16.09 22.15
CA ASN A 574 -13.49 14.64 22.06
C ASN A 574 -14.36 13.91 23.12
N PRO A 575 -15.17 12.91 22.72
CA PRO A 575 -16.08 12.23 23.64
C PRO A 575 -15.36 11.48 24.76
N GLU A 576 -14.21 10.84 24.49
CA GLU A 576 -13.44 10.08 25.48
C GLU A 576 -12.83 11.01 26.53
N ALA A 577 -12.27 12.15 26.11
CA ALA A 577 -11.74 13.16 27.02
C ALA A 577 -12.84 13.77 27.92
N VAL A 578 -14.02 14.07 27.33
CA VAL A 578 -15.16 14.62 28.09
C VAL A 578 -15.75 13.59 29.06
N LEU A 579 -15.87 12.32 28.65
CA LEU A 579 -16.36 11.25 29.53
C LEU A 579 -15.38 11.00 30.68
N THR A 580 -14.08 11.00 30.43
CA THR A 580 -13.04 10.88 31.46
C THR A 580 -13.12 12.02 32.47
N ALA A 581 -13.28 13.27 32.00
CA ALA A 581 -13.44 14.43 32.87
C ALA A 581 -14.73 14.34 33.70
N THR A 582 -15.82 13.89 33.08
CA THR A 582 -17.11 13.69 33.75
C THR A 582 -16.98 12.65 34.86
N TYR A 583 -16.29 11.52 34.60
CA TYR A 583 -16.02 10.50 35.60
C TYR A 583 -15.21 11.07 36.77
N ILE A 584 -14.13 11.79 36.50
CA ILE A 584 -13.29 12.40 37.55
C ILE A 584 -14.09 13.40 38.40
N ASP A 585 -14.90 14.26 37.78
CA ASP A 585 -15.78 15.20 38.50
C ASP A 585 -16.77 14.47 39.42
N LEU A 586 -17.35 13.34 38.96
CA LEU A 586 -18.25 12.52 39.76
C LEU A 586 -17.54 11.87 40.95
N VAL A 587 -16.34 11.31 40.75
CA VAL A 587 -15.54 10.69 41.83
C VAL A 587 -15.16 11.73 42.89
N ARG A 588 -14.92 13.00 42.50
CA ARG A 588 -14.67 14.12 43.42
C ARG A 588 -15.92 14.70 44.07
N GLY A 589 -17.11 14.22 43.73
CA GLY A 589 -18.40 14.73 44.24
C GLY A 589 -18.89 16.03 43.56
N ASN A 590 -18.24 16.48 42.48
CA ASN A 590 -18.62 17.65 41.71
C ASN A 590 -19.70 17.33 40.66
N THR A 591 -20.91 17.02 41.11
CA THR A 591 -22.01 16.63 40.22
C THR A 591 -22.44 17.77 39.27
N GLN A 592 -22.32 19.04 39.69
CA GLN A 592 -22.64 20.20 38.85
C GLN A 592 -21.66 20.34 37.67
N GLY A 593 -20.36 20.16 37.91
CA GLY A 593 -19.33 20.15 36.88
C GLY A 593 -19.53 19.03 35.86
N ALA A 594 -19.78 17.81 36.34
CA ALA A 594 -20.05 16.65 35.49
C ALA A 594 -21.23 16.88 34.51
N VAL A 595 -22.34 17.45 35.00
CA VAL A 595 -23.51 17.77 34.16
C VAL A 595 -23.18 18.87 33.15
N LEU A 596 -22.40 19.88 33.52
CA LEU A 596 -22.02 20.96 32.62
C LEU A 596 -21.18 20.44 31.44
N ARG A 597 -20.21 19.57 31.72
CA ARG A 597 -19.36 18.95 30.68
C ARG A 597 -20.17 18.05 29.74
N LEU A 598 -21.07 17.23 30.27
CA LEU A 598 -21.96 16.41 29.44
C LEU A 598 -22.85 17.26 28.52
N LYS A 599 -23.34 18.40 29.00
CA LYS A 599 -24.13 19.35 28.18
C LYS A 599 -23.32 20.04 27.08
N GLN A 600 -22.01 20.21 27.28
CA GLN A 600 -21.11 20.80 26.29
C GLN A 600 -20.71 19.81 25.19
N CYS A 601 -20.89 18.50 25.42
CA CYS A 601 -20.57 17.48 24.44
C CYS A 601 -21.64 17.40 23.34
N SER A 602 -21.27 17.74 22.10
CA SER A 602 -22.17 17.72 20.94
C SER A 602 -22.64 16.31 20.52
N ARG A 603 -22.05 15.26 21.07
CA ARG A 603 -22.35 13.85 20.75
C ARG A 603 -23.19 13.15 21.81
N VAL A 604 -23.70 13.87 22.82
CA VAL A 604 -24.55 13.30 23.86
C VAL A 604 -26.02 13.44 23.48
N ARG A 605 -26.73 12.31 23.39
CA ARG A 605 -28.20 12.26 23.28
C ARG A 605 -28.79 11.88 24.62
N PHE A 606 -29.62 12.75 25.17
CA PHE A 606 -30.42 12.43 26.34
C PHE A 606 -31.70 11.74 25.89
N LEU A 607 -31.82 10.44 26.18
CA LEU A 607 -33.00 9.67 25.83
C LEU A 607 -34.07 9.82 26.92
N PRO A 608 -35.33 10.15 26.56
CA PRO A 608 -36.43 10.17 27.51
C PRO A 608 -36.70 8.77 28.04
N PHE A 609 -37.10 8.69 29.31
CA PHE A 609 -37.54 7.44 29.93
C PHE A 609 -38.81 6.94 29.23
N LEU A 610 -38.72 5.82 28.50
CA LEU A 610 -39.87 5.11 27.94
C LEU A 610 -40.48 4.23 29.06
N PRO A 611 -41.72 4.49 29.50
CA PRO A 611 -42.40 3.61 30.45
C PRO A 611 -42.66 2.25 29.77
N GLY A 612 -42.12 1.15 30.32
CA GLY A 612 -42.52 -0.22 29.92
C GLY A 612 -41.42 -1.23 29.60
N THR A 613 -40.13 -0.88 29.59
CA THR A 613 -39.03 -1.84 29.36
C THR A 613 -38.42 -2.31 30.69
N LEU A 614 -38.77 -3.52 31.14
CA LEU A 614 -38.12 -4.48 32.08
C LEU A 614 -37.41 -4.02 33.38
N ALA A 615 -37.08 -2.74 33.55
CA ALA A 615 -36.48 -2.14 34.73
C ALA A 615 -37.51 -1.76 35.81
N GLU A 616 -38.76 -2.21 35.69
CA GLU A 616 -39.79 -2.11 36.75
C GLU A 616 -39.71 -3.25 37.78
N LYS A 617 -38.72 -4.16 37.68
CA LYS A 617 -38.61 -5.34 38.57
C LYS A 617 -37.37 -5.39 39.48
N LEU A 618 -36.65 -4.28 39.64
CA LEU A 618 -35.65 -4.08 40.68
C LEU A 618 -35.98 -2.79 41.42
#